data_AF-A0A6A9SZB9-F1
#
_entry.id   AF-A0A6A9SZB9-F1
#
_cell.length_a   1.000
_cell.length_b   1.000
_cell.length_c   1.000
_cell.angle_alpha   90.00
_cell.angle_beta   90.00
_cell.angle_gamma   90.00
#
_symmetry.space_group_name_H-M   'P 1'
#
loop_
_entity.id
_entity.type
_entity.pdbx_description
1 polymer ?
#
loop_
_entity_poly.entity_id
_entity_poly.type
_entity_poly.pdbx_seq_one_letter_code
_entity_poly.pdbx_strand_id
1 'polypeptide(L)'
;MTGDSGEKGDSTVIDRRRVLGLLGTTGAIGLAGCNSDTGSGGDDEDDESDPNGTTPTGTVGGGTGGVGATTTVQAKALSALPSGSCEQSPRTSETTLEAGPRIESDTTLGSDADVILVESLLTVTSGTTLTVEPGTTLAFGEGASLQIEGTLSAAGSCSSPIVLTGTADRAGYWQGIRFGRNGGGTLDHVLLENGGTDRVAAVDLQSDGIVSMTNTEVRGAAGDAVVVAQSGAFGSFSGNALADNAGVAFRGTVRAAAALDEATAYGDADDRPIVVAASEVPEGETISVGPAGVPYTVAPGGLGGITVAGTLAVAPGTAMEFGSDGYLTVAETGELTADAGGGDPITFGGTQETRGFWSGVAFARTDSTANVLRNVVVRDAGARDDGQGLHVTGNTRLTVEDCRFSNNDATPSGSGRTRRCRRSTATPSRTTPHPSGRPDGPPDSSARTTVSPGTTTAGSTSSPTSSTATLSPRTRPTRGLTPASRYSSNRAAAAPSASSGR
;
A
#
# COMPACT_ATOMS: atom_id res chain seq x y z
N MET A 1 -50.81 2.37 -24.17
CA MET A 1 -51.13 0.96 -24.50
C MET A 1 -49.84 0.18 -24.28
N THR A 2 -49.52 -0.31 -23.08
CA THR A 2 -50.00 -1.53 -22.36
C THR A 2 -49.77 -2.85 -23.11
N GLY A 3 -49.06 -3.77 -22.44
CA GLY A 3 -48.87 -5.20 -22.76
C GLY A 3 -47.41 -5.53 -23.08
N ASP A 4 -46.53 -6.00 -22.19
CA ASP A 4 -46.56 -7.09 -21.18
C ASP A 4 -46.62 -8.51 -21.75
N SER A 5 -45.52 -9.26 -21.50
CA SER A 5 -45.33 -10.71 -21.29
C SER A 5 -43.89 -11.07 -21.73
N GLY A 6 -42.96 -11.67 -20.97
CA GLY A 6 -43.01 -12.36 -19.68
C GLY A 6 -42.43 -13.78 -19.83
N GLU A 7 -41.15 -13.99 -19.45
CA GLU A 7 -40.52 -15.30 -19.11
C GLU A 7 -39.09 -15.00 -18.58
N LYS A 8 -38.74 -15.05 -17.28
CA LYS A 8 -38.61 -16.10 -16.23
C LYS A 8 -37.48 -17.15 -16.42
N GLY A 9 -36.57 -17.16 -15.43
CA GLY A 9 -35.60 -18.22 -15.08
C GLY A 9 -34.16 -17.74 -15.19
N ASP A 10 -33.24 -17.88 -14.22
CA ASP A 10 -33.26 -18.48 -12.89
C ASP A 10 -32.03 -17.90 -12.15
N SER A 11 -32.18 -17.58 -10.86
CA SER A 11 -31.17 -16.96 -10.01
C SER A 11 -30.70 -17.97 -8.98
N THR A 12 -29.49 -18.51 -9.14
CA THR A 12 -28.88 -19.37 -8.13
C THR A 12 -27.92 -18.57 -7.26
N VAL A 13 -28.44 -18.19 -6.10
CA VAL A 13 -27.69 -17.77 -4.91
C VAL A 13 -26.81 -18.95 -4.46
N ILE A 14 -25.48 -18.78 -4.45
CA ILE A 14 -24.57 -19.78 -3.88
C ILE A 14 -24.32 -19.47 -2.41
N ASP A 15 -24.72 -20.45 -1.59
CA ASP A 15 -24.70 -20.50 -0.14
C ASP A 15 -23.26 -20.53 0.41
N ARG A 16 -22.93 -19.53 1.24
CA ARG A 16 -21.65 -19.40 1.96
C ARG A 16 -21.67 -20.32 3.17
N ARG A 17 -21.18 -21.56 3.04
CA ARG A 17 -20.63 -22.38 4.14
C ARG A 17 -20.06 -23.70 3.62
N ARG A 18 -18.73 -23.84 3.55
CA ARG A 18 -18.03 -25.06 3.97
C ARG A 18 -16.55 -24.81 4.20
N VAL A 19 -16.16 -25.18 5.41
CA VAL A 19 -14.87 -25.04 6.08
C VAL A 19 -13.99 -26.26 5.76
N LEU A 20 -12.72 -25.98 5.50
CA LEU A 20 -11.47 -26.77 5.65
C LEU A 20 -11.42 -28.24 5.19
N GLY A 21 -10.37 -28.53 4.41
CA GLY A 21 -9.68 -29.81 4.49
C GLY A 21 -8.85 -30.15 3.26
N LEU A 22 -7.56 -29.78 3.24
CA LEU A 22 -6.48 -30.66 2.78
C LEU A 22 -5.09 -30.07 3.11
N LEU A 23 -4.59 -30.35 4.32
CA LEU A 23 -3.15 -30.38 4.59
C LEU A 23 -2.71 -31.85 4.53
N GLY A 24 -1.83 -32.16 3.59
CA GLY A 24 -1.18 -33.46 3.51
C GLY A 24 -0.11 -33.58 4.59
N THR A 25 -0.30 -34.53 5.52
CA THR A 25 0.75 -34.99 6.43
C THR A 25 1.00 -36.48 6.18
N THR A 26 2.25 -36.79 5.88
CA THR A 26 2.79 -38.15 5.77
C THR A 26 3.37 -38.60 7.12
N GLY A 27 2.91 -39.77 7.59
CA GLY A 27 3.63 -40.72 8.46
C GLY A 27 3.74 -40.35 9.95
N ALA A 28 3.65 -41.27 10.92
CA ALA A 28 3.54 -42.71 10.90
C ALA A 28 3.26 -43.22 12.35
N ILE A 29 2.65 -44.41 12.46
CA ILE A 29 2.69 -45.38 13.59
C ILE A 29 1.97 -44.93 14.89
N GLY A 30 1.10 -45.68 15.58
CA GLY A 30 0.60 -47.04 15.45
C GLY A 30 -0.08 -47.48 16.77
N LEU A 31 -0.86 -48.56 16.68
CA LEU A 31 -1.37 -49.48 17.72
C LEU A 31 -2.66 -49.17 18.51
N ALA A 32 -3.67 -50.00 18.18
CA ALA A 32 -4.48 -50.91 19.02
C ALA A 32 -5.33 -50.32 20.18
N GLY A 33 -6.57 -50.75 20.41
CA GLY A 33 -7.33 -51.88 19.89
C GLY A 33 -8.74 -51.89 20.51
N CYS A 34 -9.62 -52.65 19.87
CA CYS A 34 -11.04 -52.85 20.18
C CYS A 34 -11.26 -53.47 21.57
N ASN A 35 -12.37 -53.16 22.26
CA ASN A 35 -13.61 -53.95 22.17
C ASN A 35 -14.69 -53.37 23.11
N SER A 36 -15.92 -53.36 22.60
CA SER A 36 -17.16 -53.11 23.34
C SER A 36 -17.56 -54.35 24.15
N ASP A 37 -18.08 -54.13 25.37
CA ASP A 37 -19.00 -55.07 26.00
C ASP A 37 -20.12 -54.32 26.72
N THR A 38 -21.34 -54.81 26.50
CA THR A 38 -22.62 -54.34 27.00
C THR A 38 -23.14 -55.26 28.11
N GLY A 39 -23.82 -54.70 29.11
CA GLY A 39 -24.67 -55.42 30.08
C GLY A 39 -24.75 -54.65 31.40
N SER A 40 -25.78 -53.84 31.67
CA SER A 40 -27.20 -54.12 31.99
C SER A 40 -27.45 -54.47 33.46
N GLY A 41 -28.32 -53.68 34.11
CA GLY A 41 -29.23 -54.13 35.16
C GLY A 41 -28.93 -53.64 36.58
N GLY A 42 -29.89 -52.92 37.17
CA GLY A 42 -29.92 -52.63 38.61
C GLY A 42 -30.77 -51.41 38.94
N ASP A 43 -32.08 -51.57 38.87
CA ASP A 43 -33.09 -50.68 39.44
C ASP A 43 -33.01 -50.70 40.98
N ASP A 44 -33.37 -49.58 41.64
CA ASP A 44 -34.10 -49.57 42.90
C ASP A 44 -34.81 -48.22 43.07
N GLU A 45 -36.13 -48.31 43.16
CA GLU A 45 -37.15 -47.31 43.46
C GLU A 45 -37.06 -46.92 44.97
N ASP A 46 -37.33 -45.69 45.38
CA ASP A 46 -38.60 -45.18 45.97
C ASP A 46 -38.18 -43.83 46.64
N ASP A 47 -38.95 -42.76 46.78
CA ASP A 47 -40.32 -42.66 47.27
C ASP A 47 -40.87 -41.23 47.04
N GLU A 48 -42.19 -41.11 47.06
CA GLU A 48 -43.08 -40.07 46.55
C GLU A 48 -43.07 -38.68 47.23
N SER A 49 -43.60 -37.69 46.49
CA SER A 49 -44.84 -36.92 46.79
C SER A 49 -44.77 -35.38 46.67
N ASP A 50 -45.59 -34.90 45.73
CA ASP A 50 -46.10 -33.54 45.42
C ASP A 50 -46.77 -32.79 46.62
N PRO A 51 -47.35 -31.58 46.48
CA PRO A 51 -46.95 -30.32 45.81
C PRO A 51 -47.28 -29.04 46.66
N ASN A 52 -47.12 -27.85 46.04
CA ASN A 52 -47.90 -26.61 46.27
C ASN A 52 -47.40 -25.52 47.25
N GLY A 53 -47.33 -24.27 46.76
CA GLY A 53 -47.92 -23.11 47.46
C GLY A 53 -47.02 -22.03 48.08
N THR A 54 -47.04 -20.84 47.45
CA THR A 54 -47.09 -19.48 48.06
C THR A 54 -45.82 -18.81 48.65
N THR A 55 -45.49 -17.66 48.06
CA THR A 55 -44.74 -16.48 48.59
C THR A 55 -45.44 -15.83 49.81
N PRO A 56 -44.91 -14.78 50.49
CA PRO A 56 -43.55 -14.19 50.59
C PRO A 56 -43.11 -13.78 52.04
N THR A 57 -41.81 -13.61 52.32
CA THR A 57 -41.28 -12.60 53.29
C THR A 57 -39.75 -12.51 53.17
N GLY A 58 -39.20 -11.29 53.10
CA GLY A 58 -37.79 -11.04 52.82
C GLY A 58 -36.85 -11.05 54.04
N THR A 59 -35.54 -10.96 53.76
CA THR A 59 -34.62 -9.90 54.23
C THR A 59 -33.17 -10.22 53.81
N VAL A 60 -32.63 -9.35 52.96
CA VAL A 60 -31.26 -8.80 52.89
C VAL A 60 -30.06 -9.71 53.19
N GLY A 61 -29.28 -9.96 52.13
CA GLY A 61 -27.84 -10.21 52.18
C GLY A 61 -27.19 -9.58 50.95
N GLY A 62 -26.73 -8.34 51.07
CA GLY A 62 -26.16 -7.55 49.99
C GLY A 62 -24.79 -8.06 49.55
N GLY A 63 -24.67 -8.33 48.25
CA GLY A 63 -23.41 -8.31 47.52
C GLY A 63 -23.60 -7.33 46.36
N THR A 64 -23.05 -6.13 46.50
CA THR A 64 -23.02 -5.11 45.45
C THR A 64 -22.19 -5.60 44.28
N GLY A 65 -22.83 -6.21 43.28
CA GLY A 65 -22.30 -6.30 41.93
C GLY A 65 -22.25 -4.89 41.36
N GLY A 66 -21.05 -4.41 41.05
CA GLY A 66 -20.81 -3.07 40.54
C GLY A 66 -21.70 -2.78 39.34
N VAL A 67 -22.36 -1.62 39.37
CA VAL A 67 -23.01 -1.04 38.20
C VAL A 67 -21.88 -0.81 37.19
N GLY A 68 -21.79 -1.64 36.16
CA GLY A 68 -20.81 -1.48 35.09
C GLY A 68 -20.99 -0.08 34.50
N ALA A 69 -19.91 0.68 34.44
CA ALA A 69 -19.92 1.97 33.76
C ALA A 69 -20.51 1.78 32.35
N THR A 70 -21.63 2.45 32.08
CA THR A 70 -22.31 2.36 30.80
C THR A 70 -21.65 3.36 29.86
N THR A 71 -20.53 2.99 29.25
CA THR A 71 -19.97 3.77 28.15
C THR A 71 -20.84 3.60 26.91
N THR A 72 -21.00 4.66 26.13
CA THR A 72 -21.75 4.62 24.86
C THR A 72 -21.04 3.77 23.82
N VAL A 73 -19.70 3.67 23.92
CA VAL A 73 -18.86 2.89 23.02
C VAL A 73 -18.15 1.77 23.79
N GLN A 74 -18.26 0.55 23.26
CA GLN A 74 -17.62 -0.63 23.81
C GLN A 74 -16.17 -0.76 23.33
N ALA A 75 -15.37 -1.58 24.02
CA ALA A 75 -14.02 -1.91 23.58
C ALA A 75 -14.05 -2.61 22.21
N LYS A 76 -13.01 -2.36 21.39
CA LYS A 76 -12.86 -2.93 20.04
C LYS A 76 -11.48 -3.54 19.88
N ALA A 77 -11.30 -4.33 18.83
CA ALA A 77 -10.04 -4.98 18.51
C ALA A 77 -9.60 -4.63 17.09
N LEU A 78 -8.28 -4.52 16.91
CA LEU A 78 -7.67 -4.66 15.60
C LEU A 78 -7.62 -6.16 15.32
N SER A 79 -8.50 -6.65 14.45
CA SER A 79 -8.71 -8.08 14.21
C SER A 79 -8.11 -8.59 12.91
N ALA A 80 -7.76 -7.70 11.98
CA ALA A 80 -7.31 -8.05 10.64
C ALA A 80 -5.81 -7.83 10.40
N LEU A 81 -5.05 -7.45 11.43
CA LEU A 81 -3.63 -7.20 11.28
C LEU A 81 -2.85 -8.46 10.87
N PRO A 82 -1.87 -8.33 9.96
CA PRO A 82 -0.96 -9.41 9.58
C PRO A 82 -0.17 -10.01 10.76
N SER A 83 0.10 -9.21 11.79
CA SER A 83 0.83 -9.61 13.00
C SER A 83 -0.05 -10.34 14.04
N GLY A 84 -1.35 -10.45 13.80
CA GLY A 84 -2.33 -11.01 14.73
C GLY A 84 -3.17 -9.94 15.42
N SER A 85 -4.25 -10.36 16.08
CA SER A 85 -5.23 -9.45 16.67
C SER A 85 -4.70 -8.74 17.93
N CYS A 86 -5.10 -7.48 18.10
CA CYS A 86 -4.80 -6.65 19.26
C CYS A 86 -6.09 -6.20 19.95
N GLU A 87 -6.21 -6.51 21.24
CA GLU A 87 -7.44 -6.32 22.01
C GLU A 87 -7.35 -5.06 22.86
N GLN A 88 -8.40 -4.25 22.85
CA GLN A 88 -8.52 -3.12 23.77
C GLN A 88 -9.14 -3.57 25.10
N SER A 89 -8.61 -3.08 26.22
CA SER A 89 -9.21 -3.31 27.55
C SER A 89 -10.67 -2.82 27.61
N PRO A 90 -11.52 -3.39 28.49
CA PRO A 90 -12.87 -2.88 28.73
C PRO A 90 -12.88 -1.37 29.00
N ARG A 91 -13.94 -0.68 28.55
CA ARG A 91 -14.13 0.75 28.78
C ARG A 91 -14.91 0.96 30.07
N THR A 92 -14.43 1.87 30.91
CA THR A 92 -14.98 2.09 32.25
C THR A 92 -15.25 3.56 32.57
N SER A 93 -14.81 4.46 31.70
CA SER A 93 -14.99 5.89 31.87
C SER A 93 -15.23 6.56 30.52
N GLU A 94 -16.07 7.60 30.52
CA GLU A 94 -16.42 8.37 29.34
C GLU A 94 -16.51 9.85 29.71
N THR A 95 -16.03 10.71 28.82
CA THR A 95 -16.17 12.17 28.93
C THR A 95 -16.44 12.77 27.54
N THR A 96 -16.96 14.00 27.51
CA THR A 96 -17.08 14.78 26.27
C THR A 96 -15.88 15.70 26.14
N LEU A 97 -15.36 15.84 24.93
CA LEU A 97 -14.28 16.77 24.67
C LEU A 97 -14.81 18.22 24.75
N GLU A 98 -14.46 18.91 25.82
CA GLU A 98 -14.81 20.32 26.06
C GLU A 98 -13.94 21.32 25.28
N ALA A 99 -12.96 20.83 24.51
CA ALA A 99 -12.27 21.68 23.56
C ALA A 99 -13.28 22.12 22.51
N GLY A 100 -13.36 23.43 22.25
CA GLY A 100 -14.12 23.95 21.10
C GLY A 100 -13.64 23.30 19.79
N PRO A 101 -14.10 23.77 18.62
CA PRO A 101 -13.80 23.10 17.34
C PRO A 101 -12.30 23.06 16.95
N ARG A 102 -11.41 23.62 17.79
CA ARG A 102 -9.98 23.82 17.54
C ARG A 102 -9.15 23.51 18.79
N ILE A 103 -8.07 22.76 18.59
CA ILE A 103 -6.96 22.56 19.53
C ILE A 103 -5.88 23.59 19.17
N GLU A 104 -5.69 24.60 20.03
CA GLU A 104 -4.79 25.76 19.79
C GLU A 104 -3.50 25.73 20.64
N SER A 105 -3.34 24.70 21.46
CA SER A 105 -2.12 24.38 22.20
C SER A 105 -1.95 22.87 22.29
N ASP A 106 -0.73 22.41 22.55
CA ASP A 106 -0.46 20.99 22.76
C ASP A 106 -1.44 20.40 23.77
N THR A 107 -2.11 19.33 23.38
CA THR A 107 -3.19 18.70 24.13
C THR A 107 -3.00 17.20 24.14
N THR A 108 -3.18 16.60 25.31
CA THR A 108 -3.16 15.14 25.49
C THR A 108 -4.55 14.67 25.85
N LEU A 109 -5.04 13.65 25.14
CA LEU A 109 -6.32 13.00 25.36
C LEU A 109 -6.09 11.55 25.82
N GLY A 110 -6.85 11.10 26.80
CA GLY A 110 -6.82 9.72 27.30
C GLY A 110 -6.54 9.57 28.81
N SER A 111 -6.04 10.63 29.46
CA SER A 111 -5.68 10.58 30.89
C SER A 111 -6.89 10.56 31.82
N ASP A 112 -7.99 11.19 31.39
CA ASP A 112 -9.14 11.48 32.24
C ASP A 112 -10.30 10.50 32.01
N ALA A 113 -10.34 9.84 30.85
CA ALA A 113 -11.35 8.85 30.50
C ALA A 113 -10.86 7.90 29.38
N ASP A 114 -11.37 6.67 29.41
CA ASP A 114 -11.09 5.64 28.38
C ASP A 114 -11.76 5.99 27.03
N VAL A 115 -12.93 6.66 27.09
CA VAL A 115 -13.73 7.09 25.94
C VAL A 115 -13.89 8.61 25.97
N ILE A 116 -13.57 9.26 24.85
CA ILE A 116 -13.72 10.71 24.68
C ILE A 116 -14.66 10.96 23.50
N LEU A 117 -15.81 11.56 23.78
CA LEU A 117 -16.80 11.92 22.78
C LEU A 117 -16.39 13.20 22.05
N VAL A 118 -16.39 13.15 20.72
CA VAL A 118 -16.10 14.28 19.83
C VAL A 118 -17.34 14.55 18.99
N GLU A 119 -18.16 15.52 19.42
CA GLU A 119 -19.50 15.71 18.87
C GLU A 119 -19.53 16.37 17.47
N SER A 120 -18.46 17.06 17.07
CA SER A 120 -18.41 17.81 15.81
C SER A 120 -16.99 17.86 15.21
N LEU A 121 -16.69 18.84 14.36
CA LEU A 121 -15.36 19.03 13.79
C LEU A 121 -14.34 19.34 14.90
N LEU A 122 -13.27 18.55 14.95
CA LEU A 122 -12.10 18.81 15.77
C LEU A 122 -10.91 19.15 14.86
N THR A 123 -10.37 20.37 14.98
CA THR A 123 -9.21 20.82 14.21
C THR A 123 -7.97 20.94 15.08
N VAL A 124 -6.91 20.21 14.78
CA VAL A 124 -5.59 20.41 15.38
C VAL A 124 -4.85 21.48 14.59
N THR A 125 -4.65 22.65 15.20
CA THR A 125 -4.13 23.82 14.47
C THR A 125 -2.62 23.73 14.23
N SER A 126 -2.14 24.41 13.19
CA SER A 126 -0.71 24.44 12.83
C SER A 126 0.18 24.83 14.01
N GLY A 127 1.28 24.08 14.20
CA GLY A 127 2.24 24.32 15.29
C GLY A 127 1.84 23.73 16.64
N THR A 128 0.74 22.99 16.70
CA THR A 128 0.27 22.28 17.92
C THR A 128 0.26 20.78 17.71
N THR A 129 0.39 20.03 18.80
CA THR A 129 0.34 18.56 18.79
C THR A 129 -0.87 18.06 19.59
N LEU A 130 -1.70 17.24 18.95
CA LEU A 130 -2.69 16.41 19.62
C LEU A 130 -2.08 15.04 19.90
N THR A 131 -1.89 14.71 21.18
CA THR A 131 -1.45 13.38 21.62
C THR A 131 -2.64 12.58 22.08
N VAL A 132 -2.81 11.37 21.57
CA VAL A 132 -3.82 10.40 22.04
C VAL A 132 -3.07 9.30 22.76
N GLU A 133 -3.35 9.12 24.05
CA GLU A 133 -2.65 8.12 24.87
C GLU A 133 -3.04 6.68 24.46
N PRO A 134 -2.11 5.71 24.57
CA PRO A 134 -2.40 4.30 24.30
C PRO A 134 -3.64 3.82 25.06
N GLY A 135 -4.47 3.02 24.38
CA GLY A 135 -5.69 2.50 24.99
C GLY A 135 -6.82 3.52 25.07
N THR A 136 -6.75 4.67 24.38
CA THR A 136 -7.85 5.65 24.33
C THR A 136 -8.80 5.36 23.17
N THR A 137 -10.11 5.58 23.39
CA THR A 137 -11.12 5.59 22.33
C THR A 137 -11.62 7.01 22.08
N LEU A 138 -11.46 7.54 20.86
CA LEU A 138 -12.16 8.75 20.42
C LEU A 138 -13.42 8.35 19.64
N ALA A 139 -14.58 8.78 20.13
CA ALA A 139 -15.88 8.43 19.59
C ALA A 139 -16.55 9.66 18.95
N PHE A 140 -16.67 9.66 17.63
CA PHE A 140 -17.13 10.79 16.82
C PHE A 140 -18.64 10.77 16.61
N GLY A 141 -19.28 11.93 16.79
CA GLY A 141 -20.69 12.14 16.45
C GLY A 141 -20.98 11.99 14.95
N GLU A 142 -22.26 11.92 14.58
CA GLU A 142 -22.67 11.79 13.18
C GLU A 142 -22.12 12.96 12.34
N GLY A 143 -21.37 12.66 11.29
CA GLY A 143 -20.77 13.66 10.41
C GLY A 143 -19.63 14.48 11.02
N ALA A 144 -19.21 14.18 12.25
CA ALA A 144 -18.01 14.76 12.87
C ALA A 144 -16.74 14.36 12.10
N SER A 145 -15.64 15.08 12.32
CA SER A 145 -14.40 14.88 11.56
C SER A 145 -13.18 15.34 12.36
N LEU A 146 -12.04 14.69 12.13
CA LEU A 146 -10.75 15.11 12.68
C LEU A 146 -9.88 15.74 11.58
N GLN A 147 -9.58 17.03 11.68
CA GLN A 147 -8.72 17.75 10.76
C GLN A 147 -7.38 18.07 11.42
N ILE A 148 -6.28 17.65 10.79
CA ILE A 148 -4.93 17.85 11.28
C ILE A 148 -4.22 18.88 10.40
N GLU A 149 -4.04 20.10 10.92
CA GLU A 149 -3.18 21.16 10.36
C GLU A 149 -1.85 21.28 11.13
N GLY A 150 -1.80 20.73 12.34
CA GLY A 150 -0.58 20.55 13.16
C GLY A 150 -0.09 19.10 13.13
N THR A 151 0.11 18.52 14.31
CA THR A 151 0.62 17.14 14.46
C THR A 151 -0.38 16.26 15.21
N LEU A 152 -0.67 15.06 14.69
CA LEU A 152 -1.36 14.00 15.44
C LEU A 152 -0.35 12.94 15.91
N SER A 153 -0.31 12.66 17.21
CA SER A 153 0.49 11.59 17.80
C SER A 153 -0.45 10.53 18.40
N ALA A 154 -0.78 9.50 17.63
CA ALA A 154 -1.53 8.34 18.07
C ALA A 154 -0.65 7.08 17.97
N ALA A 155 0.11 6.82 19.03
CA ALA A 155 1.04 5.69 19.11
C ALA A 155 0.56 4.72 20.20
N GLY A 156 -0.34 3.83 19.83
CA GLY A 156 -0.83 2.75 20.69
C GLY A 156 0.15 1.58 20.77
N SER A 157 -0.33 0.45 21.27
CA SER A 157 0.39 -0.81 21.23
C SER A 157 -0.59 -1.97 21.09
N CYS A 158 -0.13 -3.18 20.81
CA CYS A 158 -1.04 -4.31 20.71
C CYS A 158 -1.78 -4.65 22.02
N SER A 159 -1.22 -4.28 23.18
CA SER A 159 -1.88 -4.44 24.48
C SER A 159 -2.81 -3.27 24.85
N SER A 160 -2.61 -2.12 24.21
CA SER A 160 -3.35 -0.88 24.45
C SER A 160 -3.55 -0.13 23.14
N PRO A 161 -4.31 -0.71 22.19
CA PRO A 161 -4.53 -0.04 20.91
C PRO A 161 -5.37 1.23 21.09
N ILE A 162 -5.20 2.18 20.18
CA ILE A 162 -6.05 3.39 20.13
C ILE A 162 -7.21 3.11 19.16
N VAL A 163 -8.42 3.50 19.52
CA VAL A 163 -9.61 3.32 18.66
C VAL A 163 -10.20 4.68 18.28
N LEU A 164 -10.37 4.91 16.99
CA LEU A 164 -11.03 6.07 16.42
C LEU A 164 -12.29 5.58 15.69
N THR A 165 -13.47 5.90 16.21
CA THR A 165 -14.73 5.29 15.75
C THR A 165 -15.91 6.24 15.85
N GLY A 166 -17.06 5.90 15.26
CA GLY A 166 -18.31 6.63 15.44
C GLY A 166 -19.02 6.25 16.75
N THR A 167 -19.90 7.13 17.25
CA THR A 167 -20.79 6.80 18.38
C THR A 167 -21.87 5.77 18.02
N ALA A 168 -22.05 5.47 16.73
CA ALA A 168 -22.87 4.37 16.25
C ALA A 168 -22.09 3.49 15.26
N ASP A 169 -22.43 2.20 15.27
CA ASP A 169 -21.85 1.22 14.36
C ASP A 169 -22.54 1.26 12.99
N ARG A 170 -22.12 2.22 12.16
CA ARG A 170 -22.64 2.42 10.80
C ARG A 170 -21.52 2.90 9.89
N ALA A 171 -21.33 2.24 8.75
CA ALA A 171 -20.33 2.65 7.78
C ALA A 171 -20.50 4.13 7.37
N GLY A 172 -19.39 4.88 7.37
CA GLY A 172 -19.37 6.32 7.07
C GLY A 172 -20.19 7.19 8.03
N TYR A 173 -20.36 6.77 9.29
CA TYR A 173 -21.05 7.54 10.31
C TYR A 173 -20.39 8.90 10.57
N TRP A 174 -19.06 8.95 10.49
CA TRP A 174 -18.24 10.15 10.64
C TRP A 174 -17.30 10.30 9.44
N GLN A 175 -16.73 11.48 9.23
CA GLN A 175 -16.03 11.80 7.97
C GLN A 175 -14.60 11.26 7.89
N GLY A 176 -14.08 10.64 8.94
CA GLY A 176 -12.69 10.19 8.98
C GLY A 176 -11.70 11.29 9.42
N ILE A 177 -10.42 11.02 9.17
CA ILE A 177 -9.30 11.92 9.46
C ILE A 177 -8.81 12.56 8.18
N ARG A 178 -8.62 13.88 8.19
CA ARG A 178 -7.94 14.62 7.12
C ARG A 178 -6.65 15.24 7.63
N PHE A 179 -5.53 14.88 7.02
CA PHE A 179 -4.27 15.61 7.16
C PHE A 179 -4.23 16.73 6.10
N GLY A 180 -4.47 17.96 6.54
CA GLY A 180 -4.42 19.17 5.70
C GLY A 180 -2.98 19.60 5.41
N ARG A 181 -2.79 20.74 4.71
CA ARG A 181 -1.43 21.26 4.40
C ARG A 181 -0.58 21.43 5.66
N ASN A 182 0.67 20.99 5.62
CA ASN A 182 1.61 20.93 6.75
C ASN A 182 1.17 20.05 7.93
N GLY A 183 0.03 19.35 7.82
CA GLY A 183 -0.39 18.37 8.81
C GLY A 183 0.52 17.13 8.78
N GLY A 184 0.98 16.66 9.93
CA GLY A 184 1.77 15.45 10.04
C GLY A 184 1.29 14.56 11.18
N GLY A 185 1.85 13.36 11.29
CA GLY A 185 1.53 12.53 12.45
C GLY A 185 1.93 11.08 12.38
N THR A 186 1.59 10.37 13.45
CA THR A 186 1.81 8.93 13.60
C THR A 186 0.48 8.26 13.93
N LEU A 187 0.21 7.17 13.21
CA LEU A 187 -0.80 6.16 13.51
C LEU A 187 -0.06 4.84 13.70
N ASP A 188 0.12 4.40 14.94
CA ASP A 188 0.69 3.08 15.25
C ASP A 188 -0.25 2.31 16.19
N HIS A 189 -0.62 1.07 15.81
CA HIS A 189 -1.62 0.28 16.55
C HIS A 189 -2.94 1.04 16.78
N VAL A 190 -3.44 1.66 15.71
CA VAL A 190 -4.72 2.38 15.68
C VAL A 190 -5.76 1.55 14.95
N LEU A 191 -6.98 1.45 15.50
CA LEU A 191 -8.16 1.04 14.75
C LEU A 191 -8.92 2.30 14.31
N LEU A 192 -9.07 2.48 13.00
CA LEU A 192 -9.98 3.46 12.42
C LEU A 192 -11.21 2.74 11.88
N GLU A 193 -12.36 2.95 12.51
CA GLU A 193 -13.57 2.21 12.17
C GLU A 193 -14.73 3.14 11.81
N ASN A 194 -15.46 2.78 10.75
CA ASN A 194 -16.68 3.45 10.30
C ASN A 194 -16.49 4.94 9.93
N GLY A 195 -15.24 5.35 9.72
CA GLY A 195 -14.87 6.68 9.24
C GLY A 195 -14.76 6.69 7.73
N GLY A 196 -15.11 7.82 7.11
CA GLY A 196 -15.07 7.99 5.67
C GLY A 196 -16.42 7.68 5.01
N THR A 197 -16.92 8.64 4.24
CA THR A 197 -18.20 8.57 3.53
C THR A 197 -18.03 8.06 2.09
N ASP A 198 -19.11 7.96 1.33
CA ASP A 198 -19.08 7.65 -0.11
C ASP A 198 -18.23 8.64 -0.95
N ARG A 199 -17.87 9.80 -0.38
CA ARG A 199 -17.11 10.88 -1.05
C ARG A 199 -15.80 11.23 -0.34
N VAL A 200 -15.54 10.69 0.85
CA VAL A 200 -14.39 11.07 1.68
C VAL A 200 -13.76 9.79 2.21
N ALA A 201 -12.45 9.64 2.04
CA ALA A 201 -11.73 8.49 2.57
C ALA A 201 -11.71 8.49 4.10
N ALA A 202 -11.55 7.31 4.69
CA ALA A 202 -11.39 7.20 6.14
C ALA A 202 -10.12 7.94 6.63
N VAL A 203 -9.05 7.86 5.85
CA VAL A 203 -7.81 8.62 6.03
C VAL A 203 -7.47 9.37 4.73
N ASP A 204 -7.58 10.70 4.76
CA ASP A 204 -7.33 11.61 3.63
C ASP A 204 -6.04 12.42 3.87
N LEU A 205 -4.99 12.11 3.11
CA LEU A 205 -3.71 12.80 3.16
C LEU A 205 -3.61 13.80 2.01
N GLN A 206 -3.74 15.10 2.34
CA GLN A 206 -3.55 16.20 1.40
C GLN A 206 -2.25 16.99 1.65
N SER A 207 -1.53 16.61 2.71
CA SER A 207 -0.37 17.31 3.24
C SER A 207 0.91 17.00 2.48
N ASP A 208 1.86 17.92 2.46
CA ASP A 208 3.28 17.68 2.21
C ASP A 208 4.05 17.24 3.48
N GLY A 209 3.39 17.31 4.64
CA GLY A 209 3.88 16.79 5.90
C GLY A 209 3.97 15.27 5.90
N ILE A 210 4.83 14.75 6.77
CA ILE A 210 5.14 13.32 6.86
C ILE A 210 4.13 12.65 7.80
N VAL A 211 3.44 11.63 7.29
CA VAL A 211 2.57 10.75 8.08
C VAL A 211 3.18 9.36 8.13
N SER A 212 3.24 8.77 9.33
CA SER A 212 3.67 7.39 9.56
C SER A 212 2.45 6.55 9.93
N MET A 213 2.24 5.43 9.24
CA MET A 213 1.10 4.53 9.48
C MET A 213 1.59 3.09 9.57
N THR A 214 1.61 2.53 10.78
CA THR A 214 2.10 1.17 11.03
C THR A 214 1.15 0.38 11.91
N ASN A 215 1.05 -0.93 11.71
CA ASN A 215 0.23 -1.83 12.52
C ASN A 215 -1.20 -1.32 12.74
N THR A 216 -1.76 -0.62 11.76
CA THR A 216 -3.02 0.12 11.87
C THR A 216 -4.08 -0.56 11.01
N GLU A 217 -5.29 -0.66 11.53
CA GLU A 217 -6.44 -1.23 10.84
C GLU A 217 -7.43 -0.13 10.46
N VAL A 218 -7.85 -0.10 9.20
CA VAL A 218 -8.93 0.76 8.70
C VAL A 218 -10.03 -0.13 8.14
N ARG A 219 -11.23 -0.07 8.72
CA ARG A 219 -12.37 -0.89 8.27
C ARG A 219 -13.70 -0.16 8.35
N GLY A 220 -14.70 -0.66 7.63
CA GLY A 220 -16.07 -0.16 7.68
C GLY A 220 -16.25 1.23 7.08
N ALA A 221 -15.27 1.74 6.32
CA ALA A 221 -15.44 2.98 5.58
C ALA A 221 -16.52 2.82 4.49
N ALA A 222 -17.36 3.83 4.30
CA ALA A 222 -18.32 3.86 3.19
C ALA A 222 -17.68 4.29 1.85
N GLY A 223 -16.42 4.71 1.87
CA GLY A 223 -15.59 5.03 0.71
C GLY A 223 -14.24 4.31 0.78
N ASP A 224 -13.22 4.92 0.19
CA ASP A 224 -11.85 4.40 0.20
C ASP A 224 -11.26 4.43 1.64
N ALA A 225 -10.39 3.47 1.96
CA ALA A 225 -9.75 3.42 3.27
C ALA A 225 -8.71 4.55 3.42
N VAL A 226 -7.78 4.62 2.46
CA VAL A 226 -6.72 5.63 2.43
C VAL A 226 -6.68 6.31 1.06
N VAL A 227 -6.76 7.64 1.05
CA VAL A 227 -6.51 8.47 -0.14
C VAL A 227 -5.32 9.38 0.13
N VAL A 228 -4.36 9.37 -0.78
CA VAL A 228 -3.23 10.30 -0.78
C VAL A 228 -3.33 11.20 -2.00
N ALA A 229 -3.67 12.47 -1.77
CA ALA A 229 -3.84 13.49 -2.79
C ALA A 229 -2.67 14.48 -2.81
N GLN A 230 -2.56 15.23 -3.92
CA GLN A 230 -1.56 16.28 -4.10
C GLN A 230 -0.13 15.75 -3.93
N SER A 231 0.66 16.33 -3.02
CA SER A 231 2.06 15.98 -2.74
C SER A 231 2.22 15.07 -1.52
N GLY A 232 1.13 14.48 -1.03
CA GLY A 232 1.15 13.56 0.10
C GLY A 232 2.02 12.34 -0.13
N ALA A 233 2.72 11.96 0.94
CA ALA A 233 3.52 10.76 1.01
C ALA A 233 3.58 10.26 2.46
N PHE A 234 3.74 8.96 2.62
CA PHE A 234 4.04 8.38 3.91
C PHE A 234 5.54 8.48 4.21
N GLY A 235 5.89 8.76 5.46
CA GLY A 235 7.26 8.58 5.96
C GLY A 235 7.56 7.12 6.23
N SER A 236 6.56 6.40 6.73
CA SER A 236 6.59 4.94 6.90
C SER A 236 5.19 4.39 6.72
N PHE A 237 5.10 3.23 6.09
CA PHE A 237 3.85 2.52 5.90
C PHE A 237 4.13 1.03 6.00
N SER A 238 3.65 0.36 7.06
CA SER A 238 3.93 -1.07 7.19
C SER A 238 3.00 -1.88 8.09
N GLY A 239 2.75 -3.14 7.70
CA GLY A 239 2.03 -4.11 8.53
C GLY A 239 0.60 -3.69 8.86
N ASN A 240 -0.04 -2.95 7.97
CA ASN A 240 -1.40 -2.43 8.18
C ASN A 240 -2.46 -3.46 7.72
N ALA A 241 -3.73 -3.17 8.01
CA ALA A 241 -4.88 -3.87 7.44
C ALA A 241 -5.90 -2.86 6.93
N LEU A 242 -6.15 -2.85 5.62
CA LEU A 242 -6.98 -1.84 4.94
C LEU A 242 -8.17 -2.46 4.19
N ALA A 243 -8.46 -3.73 4.46
CA ALA A 243 -9.58 -4.46 3.87
C ALA A 243 -10.92 -4.11 4.55
N ASP A 244 -12.02 -4.70 4.08
CA ASP A 244 -13.38 -4.51 4.62
C ASP A 244 -13.89 -3.05 4.60
N ASN A 245 -13.54 -2.33 3.54
CA ASN A 245 -14.05 -1.00 3.21
C ASN A 245 -14.89 -1.07 1.93
N ALA A 246 -15.86 -0.18 1.76
CA ALA A 246 -16.72 -0.18 0.57
C ALA A 246 -15.97 0.29 -0.70
N GLY A 247 -14.98 1.17 -0.54
CA GLY A 247 -14.05 1.59 -1.60
C GLY A 247 -12.77 0.76 -1.62
N VAL A 248 -11.73 1.31 -2.26
CA VAL A 248 -10.43 0.62 -2.36
C VAL A 248 -9.61 0.84 -1.09
N ALA A 249 -8.69 -0.08 -0.80
CA ALA A 249 -7.78 0.05 0.34
C ALA A 249 -6.86 1.28 0.21
N PHE A 250 -6.34 1.54 -0.99
CA PHE A 250 -5.46 2.66 -1.23
C PHE A 250 -5.74 3.33 -2.58
N ARG A 251 -5.77 4.66 -2.59
CA ARG A 251 -5.74 5.46 -3.81
C ARG A 251 -4.71 6.60 -3.70
N GLY A 252 -3.81 6.71 -4.67
CA GLY A 252 -2.82 7.79 -4.68
C GLY A 252 -2.02 7.88 -5.98
N THR A 253 -1.00 8.73 -6.01
CA THR A 253 -0.04 8.79 -7.13
C THR A 253 0.99 7.66 -7.04
N VAL A 254 1.79 7.45 -8.10
CA VAL A 254 2.90 6.48 -8.06
C VAL A 254 3.91 6.80 -6.95
N ARG A 255 4.10 8.10 -6.63
CA ARG A 255 4.95 8.57 -5.53
C ARG A 255 4.42 8.13 -4.17
N ALA A 256 3.11 8.25 -3.95
CA ALA A 256 2.49 7.83 -2.69
C ALA A 256 2.48 6.29 -2.57
N ALA A 257 2.20 5.59 -3.68
CA ALA A 257 2.18 4.14 -3.74
C ALA A 257 3.57 3.50 -3.50
N ALA A 258 4.66 4.24 -3.73
CA ALA A 258 6.02 3.78 -3.47
C ALA A 258 6.33 3.48 -1.99
N ALA A 259 5.51 3.99 -1.06
CA ALA A 259 5.66 3.69 0.36
C ALA A 259 5.00 2.37 0.77
N LEU A 260 4.14 1.79 -0.06
CA LEU A 260 3.40 0.58 0.24
C LEU A 260 4.32 -0.64 0.38
N ASP A 261 3.97 -1.54 1.28
CA ASP A 261 4.72 -2.77 1.54
C ASP A 261 3.88 -4.03 1.28
N GLU A 262 4.56 -5.17 1.18
CA GLU A 262 3.94 -6.48 1.01
C GLU A 262 3.40 -7.06 2.33
N ALA A 263 3.81 -6.51 3.48
CA ALA A 263 3.34 -6.98 4.77
C ALA A 263 1.91 -6.52 5.07
N THR A 264 1.44 -5.44 4.47
CA THR A 264 0.09 -4.89 4.66
C THR A 264 -0.98 -5.73 3.97
N ALA A 265 -2.09 -5.98 4.66
CA ALA A 265 -3.27 -6.61 4.11
C ALA A 265 -4.17 -5.59 3.39
N TYR A 266 -4.15 -5.57 2.05
CA TYR A 266 -4.98 -4.66 1.25
C TYR A 266 -6.35 -5.23 0.86
N GLY A 267 -6.57 -6.54 1.01
CA GLY A 267 -7.78 -7.24 0.55
C GLY A 267 -7.49 -8.17 -0.63
N ASP A 268 -8.55 -8.64 -1.29
CA ASP A 268 -8.45 -9.55 -2.43
C ASP A 268 -7.89 -8.82 -3.65
N ALA A 269 -6.99 -9.47 -4.40
CA ALA A 269 -6.40 -8.92 -5.62
C ALA A 269 -7.46 -8.67 -6.70
N ASP A 270 -8.49 -9.50 -6.78
CA ASP A 270 -9.57 -9.40 -7.78
C ASP A 270 -10.40 -8.10 -7.60
N ASP A 271 -10.43 -7.56 -6.39
CA ASP A 271 -11.11 -6.29 -6.07
C ASP A 271 -10.29 -5.06 -6.45
N ARG A 272 -9.04 -5.23 -6.92
CA ARG A 272 -8.11 -4.15 -7.31
C ARG A 272 -7.94 -3.11 -6.19
N PRO A 273 -7.45 -3.54 -5.02
CA PRO A 273 -7.52 -2.76 -3.79
C PRO A 273 -6.54 -1.57 -3.77
N ILE A 274 -5.56 -1.53 -4.69
CA ILE A 274 -4.59 -0.45 -4.81
C ILE A 274 -4.80 0.25 -6.15
N VAL A 275 -5.21 1.52 -6.10
CA VAL A 275 -5.38 2.35 -7.29
C VAL A 275 -4.32 3.45 -7.36
N VAL A 276 -3.56 3.44 -8.45
CA VAL A 276 -2.59 4.48 -8.79
C VAL A 276 -3.23 5.42 -9.81
N ALA A 277 -3.43 6.68 -9.44
CA ALA A 277 -3.91 7.71 -10.34
C ALA A 277 -2.86 8.06 -11.40
N ALA A 278 -3.33 8.58 -12.54
CA ALA A 278 -2.45 9.14 -13.57
C ALA A 278 -1.50 10.17 -12.92
N SER A 279 -0.20 10.01 -13.15
CA SER A 279 0.83 10.77 -12.46
C SER A 279 2.12 10.90 -13.27
N GLU A 280 2.98 11.80 -12.82
CA GLU A 280 4.30 12.05 -13.38
C GLU A 280 5.37 11.78 -12.32
N VAL A 281 6.48 11.18 -12.72
CA VAL A 281 7.73 11.16 -11.96
C VAL A 281 8.54 12.38 -12.42
N PRO A 282 8.67 13.44 -11.61
CA PRO A 282 9.31 14.70 -12.03
C PRO A 282 10.79 14.52 -12.36
N GLU A 283 11.32 15.38 -13.23
CA GLU A 283 12.75 15.43 -13.55
C GLU A 283 13.60 15.59 -12.28
N GLY A 284 14.68 14.80 -12.18
CA GLY A 284 15.59 14.80 -11.04
C GLY A 284 15.07 14.05 -9.79
N GLU A 285 13.85 13.52 -9.82
CA GLU A 285 13.31 12.69 -8.74
C GLU A 285 13.50 11.20 -9.03
N THR A 286 13.77 10.40 -8.00
CA THR A 286 13.75 8.94 -8.07
C THR A 286 12.62 8.38 -7.22
N ILE A 287 11.72 7.63 -7.85
CA ILE A 287 10.63 6.91 -7.19
C ILE A 287 10.90 5.41 -7.34
N SER A 288 10.90 4.68 -6.23
CA SER A 288 11.11 3.23 -6.21
C SER A 288 9.84 2.52 -5.74
N VAL A 289 9.22 1.72 -6.60
CA VAL A 289 8.02 0.95 -6.28
C VAL A 289 8.37 -0.52 -6.06
N GLY A 290 7.93 -1.08 -4.93
CA GLY A 290 8.10 -2.48 -4.58
C GLY A 290 6.81 -3.30 -4.68
N PRO A 291 6.87 -4.63 -4.47
CA PRO A 291 5.68 -5.45 -4.41
C PRO A 291 4.81 -5.09 -3.18
N ALA A 292 3.49 -5.13 -3.36
CA ALA A 292 2.51 -4.95 -2.30
C ALA A 292 1.72 -6.24 -2.01
N GLY A 293 2.15 -7.39 -2.55
CA GLY A 293 1.42 -8.67 -2.48
C GLY A 293 0.18 -8.75 -3.36
N VAL A 294 -0.34 -7.62 -3.84
CA VAL A 294 -1.44 -7.49 -4.80
C VAL A 294 -1.08 -6.50 -5.92
N PRO A 295 -1.72 -6.54 -7.10
CA PRO A 295 -1.38 -5.65 -8.21
C PRO A 295 -1.74 -4.18 -7.97
N TYR A 296 -0.90 -3.27 -8.46
CA TYR A 296 -1.21 -1.84 -8.56
C TYR A 296 -2.08 -1.59 -9.79
N THR A 297 -3.31 -1.13 -9.60
CA THR A 297 -4.20 -0.76 -10.71
C THR A 297 -3.99 0.70 -11.12
N VAL A 298 -3.35 0.91 -12.26
CA VAL A 298 -2.97 2.23 -12.78
C VAL A 298 -4.07 2.80 -13.68
N ALA A 299 -4.54 3.99 -13.33
CA ALA A 299 -5.52 4.77 -14.08
C ALA A 299 -6.72 3.93 -14.60
N PRO A 300 -7.48 3.24 -13.72
CA PRO A 300 -8.54 2.31 -14.14
C PRO A 300 -9.67 2.96 -14.94
N GLY A 301 -9.85 4.29 -14.82
CA GLY A 301 -10.83 5.06 -15.61
C GLY A 301 -10.37 5.38 -17.04
N GLY A 302 -9.18 4.94 -17.45
CA GLY A 302 -8.64 5.05 -18.80
C GLY A 302 -8.20 6.45 -19.26
N LEU A 303 -8.15 7.42 -18.34
CA LEU A 303 -7.71 8.78 -18.62
C LEU A 303 -6.27 9.00 -18.13
N GLY A 304 -5.30 8.40 -18.82
CA GLY A 304 -3.87 8.67 -18.61
C GLY A 304 -3.06 7.46 -18.14
N GLY A 305 -1.89 7.73 -17.58
CA GLY A 305 -0.95 6.69 -17.17
C GLY A 305 0.18 7.27 -16.32
N ILE A 306 1.34 6.65 -16.38
CA ILE A 306 2.55 7.13 -15.71
C ILE A 306 3.49 7.72 -16.75
N THR A 307 3.86 8.99 -16.54
CA THR A 307 4.92 9.65 -17.32
C THR A 307 6.17 9.74 -16.46
N VAL A 308 7.33 9.38 -16.99
CA VAL A 308 8.58 9.35 -16.23
C VAL A 308 9.55 10.35 -16.85
N ALA A 309 9.71 11.51 -16.20
CA ALA A 309 10.71 12.53 -16.55
C ALA A 309 11.96 12.46 -15.66
N GLY A 310 11.84 11.92 -14.44
CA GLY A 310 12.96 11.51 -13.57
C GLY A 310 13.26 10.02 -13.69
N THR A 311 13.42 9.32 -12.57
CA THR A 311 13.73 7.88 -12.53
C THR A 311 12.61 7.11 -11.83
N LEU A 312 12.03 6.14 -12.53
CA LEU A 312 11.14 5.13 -11.95
C LEU A 312 11.90 3.81 -11.81
N ALA A 313 12.16 3.38 -10.58
CA ALA A 313 12.68 2.05 -10.29
C ALA A 313 11.54 1.12 -9.87
N VAL A 314 11.45 -0.05 -10.49
CA VAL A 314 10.43 -1.06 -10.19
C VAL A 314 11.13 -2.32 -9.71
N ALA A 315 10.85 -2.73 -8.47
CA ALA A 315 11.50 -3.86 -7.84
C ALA A 315 10.92 -5.21 -8.30
N PRO A 316 11.67 -6.32 -8.18
CA PRO A 316 11.20 -7.67 -8.51
C PRO A 316 9.87 -8.02 -7.83
N GLY A 317 9.05 -8.85 -8.49
CA GLY A 317 7.72 -9.24 -8.00
C GLY A 317 6.62 -8.18 -8.13
N THR A 318 6.94 -6.94 -8.51
CA THR A 318 5.95 -5.87 -8.68
C THR A 318 5.05 -6.12 -9.89
N ALA A 319 3.74 -6.02 -9.71
CA ALA A 319 2.74 -6.10 -10.78
C ALA A 319 1.96 -4.78 -10.90
N MET A 320 1.93 -4.19 -12.10
CA MET A 320 1.11 -3.02 -12.43
C MET A 320 0.14 -3.36 -13.56
N GLU A 321 -1.14 -3.07 -13.34
CA GLU A 321 -2.23 -3.32 -14.28
C GLU A 321 -2.84 -2.00 -14.74
N PHE A 322 -2.77 -1.72 -16.04
CA PHE A 322 -3.19 -0.47 -16.62
C PHE A 322 -4.64 -0.55 -17.10
N GLY A 323 -5.42 0.51 -16.83
CA GLY A 323 -6.74 0.72 -17.41
C GLY A 323 -6.71 0.84 -18.94
N SER A 324 -7.89 0.88 -19.57
CA SER A 324 -8.01 1.08 -21.01
C SER A 324 -7.28 2.35 -21.45
N ASP A 325 -6.55 2.33 -22.56
CA ASP A 325 -5.71 3.46 -23.03
C ASP A 325 -4.56 3.87 -22.08
N GLY A 326 -4.42 3.22 -20.93
CA GLY A 326 -3.35 3.47 -19.98
C GLY A 326 -1.97 3.29 -20.59
N TYR A 327 -0.96 3.99 -20.07
CA TYR A 327 0.41 3.92 -20.58
C TYR A 327 1.45 4.05 -19.48
N LEU A 328 2.65 3.55 -19.80
CA LEU A 328 3.88 3.90 -19.10
C LEU A 328 4.84 4.53 -20.11
N THR A 329 5.12 5.82 -19.99
CA THR A 329 5.96 6.54 -20.95
C THR A 329 7.17 7.15 -20.24
N VAL A 330 8.35 6.76 -20.68
CA VAL A 330 9.63 7.34 -20.27
C VAL A 330 9.94 8.50 -21.22
N ALA A 331 9.93 9.72 -20.69
CA ALA A 331 10.22 10.95 -21.43
C ALA A 331 11.71 11.05 -21.79
N GLU A 332 12.10 12.11 -22.50
CA GLU A 332 13.47 12.30 -23.00
C GLU A 332 14.52 12.34 -21.89
N THR A 333 14.19 12.95 -20.74
CA THR A 333 15.06 12.99 -19.55
C THR A 333 14.88 11.78 -18.62
N GLY A 334 13.90 10.93 -18.92
CA GLY A 334 13.43 9.90 -18.00
C GLY A 334 14.26 8.63 -18.02
N GLU A 335 14.16 7.88 -16.92
CA GLU A 335 14.79 6.58 -16.73
C GLU A 335 13.79 5.58 -16.15
N LEU A 336 13.71 4.39 -16.76
CA LEU A 336 12.99 3.24 -16.19
C LEU A 336 13.96 2.11 -15.87
N THR A 337 14.07 1.79 -14.58
CA THR A 337 14.88 0.68 -14.07
C THR A 337 13.96 -0.43 -13.57
N ALA A 338 13.66 -1.41 -14.43
CA ALA A 338 12.90 -2.61 -14.08
C ALA A 338 13.81 -3.84 -14.22
N ASP A 339 14.51 -4.18 -13.15
CA ASP A 339 15.54 -5.22 -13.13
C ASP A 339 15.20 -6.34 -12.15
N ALA A 340 14.54 -7.38 -12.65
CA ALA A 340 14.19 -8.59 -11.89
C ALA A 340 15.18 -9.75 -12.13
N GLY A 341 16.45 -9.43 -12.37
CA GLY A 341 17.51 -10.43 -12.56
C GLY A 341 17.67 -11.35 -11.34
N GLY A 342 17.15 -12.57 -11.42
CA GLY A 342 17.26 -13.59 -10.37
C GLY A 342 16.13 -13.60 -9.33
N GLY A 343 15.10 -12.76 -9.48
CA GLY A 343 13.90 -12.74 -8.63
C GLY A 343 12.61 -13.01 -9.42
N ASP A 344 11.47 -12.79 -8.77
CA ASP A 344 10.16 -12.89 -9.42
C ASP A 344 9.99 -11.81 -10.50
N PRO A 345 9.35 -12.15 -11.63
CA PRO A 345 9.24 -11.24 -12.76
C PRO A 345 8.42 -9.99 -12.42
N ILE A 346 8.86 -8.84 -12.94
CA ILE A 346 8.05 -7.62 -12.94
C ILE A 346 6.99 -7.75 -14.03
N THR A 347 5.73 -7.41 -13.71
CA THR A 347 4.63 -7.50 -14.67
C THR A 347 4.02 -6.13 -14.97
N PHE A 348 3.95 -5.78 -16.25
CA PHE A 348 3.14 -4.68 -16.77
C PHE A 348 2.03 -5.27 -17.65
N GLY A 349 0.78 -5.15 -17.21
CA GLY A 349 -0.37 -5.78 -17.87
C GLY A 349 -1.57 -4.87 -18.02
N GLY A 350 -2.58 -5.29 -18.77
CA GLY A 350 -3.90 -4.65 -18.74
C GLY A 350 -4.73 -5.15 -17.57
N THR A 351 -5.66 -4.32 -17.07
CA THR A 351 -6.68 -4.74 -16.09
C THR A 351 -7.69 -5.74 -16.67
N GLN A 352 -7.65 -5.97 -17.98
CA GLN A 352 -8.40 -7.02 -18.66
C GLN A 352 -7.46 -7.76 -19.61
N GLU A 353 -7.66 -9.07 -19.74
CA GLU A 353 -6.89 -9.94 -20.65
C GLU A 353 -7.30 -9.77 -22.13
N THR A 354 -7.56 -8.53 -22.54
CA THR A 354 -7.90 -8.19 -23.91
C THR A 354 -6.65 -7.75 -24.65
N ARG A 355 -6.45 -8.27 -25.86
CA ARG A 355 -5.32 -7.85 -26.70
C ARG A 355 -5.44 -6.36 -27.06
N GLY A 356 -4.36 -5.60 -26.88
CA GLY A 356 -4.39 -4.17 -27.15
C GLY A 356 -5.24 -3.37 -26.17
N PHE A 357 -5.45 -3.88 -24.95
CA PHE A 357 -6.29 -3.22 -23.95
C PHE A 357 -5.70 -1.88 -23.49
N TRP A 358 -4.38 -1.81 -23.35
CA TRP A 358 -3.67 -0.59 -22.94
C TRP A 358 -2.54 -0.26 -23.92
N SER A 359 -2.00 0.95 -23.82
CA SER A 359 -1.06 1.49 -24.82
C SER A 359 0.32 0.85 -24.81
N GLY A 360 0.73 0.21 -23.71
CA GLY A 360 2.07 -0.37 -23.55
C GLY A 360 3.12 0.59 -22.97
N VAL A 361 4.36 0.10 -22.93
CA VAL A 361 5.53 0.83 -22.41
C VAL A 361 6.19 1.59 -23.56
N ALA A 362 6.46 2.88 -23.39
CA ALA A 362 7.10 3.70 -24.40
C ALA A 362 8.37 4.39 -23.86
N PHE A 363 9.44 4.39 -24.64
CA PHE A 363 10.64 5.19 -24.40
C PHE A 363 10.76 6.25 -25.50
N ALA A 364 10.61 7.51 -25.09
CA ALA A 364 10.51 8.67 -25.96
C ALA A 364 11.83 9.44 -26.03
N ARG A 365 12.79 8.94 -26.83
CA ARG A 365 14.10 9.57 -27.10
C ARG A 365 15.08 9.66 -25.92
N THR A 366 14.81 9.03 -24.78
CA THR A 366 15.76 8.96 -23.66
C THR A 366 17.03 8.22 -24.02
N ASP A 367 18.18 8.90 -23.92
CA ASP A 367 19.49 8.33 -24.21
C ASP A 367 20.22 7.82 -22.95
N SER A 368 19.54 7.78 -21.80
CA SER A 368 20.12 7.25 -20.56
C SER A 368 20.45 5.76 -20.70
N THR A 369 21.66 5.39 -20.26
CA THR A 369 22.10 4.00 -20.17
C THR A 369 21.50 3.24 -18.98
N ALA A 370 20.81 3.94 -18.07
CA ALA A 370 20.16 3.33 -16.91
C ALA A 370 18.88 2.57 -17.28
N ASN A 371 18.27 2.90 -18.43
CA ASN A 371 17.07 2.24 -18.92
C ASN A 371 17.27 0.73 -19.10
N VAL A 372 16.56 -0.05 -18.29
CA VAL A 372 16.65 -1.52 -18.28
C VAL A 372 15.29 -2.17 -18.07
N LEU A 373 15.01 -3.17 -18.90
CA LEU A 373 13.98 -4.18 -18.68
C LEU A 373 14.68 -5.54 -18.60
N ARG A 374 14.80 -6.10 -17.40
CA ARG A 374 15.33 -7.46 -17.19
C ARG A 374 14.30 -8.32 -16.45
N ASN A 375 13.97 -9.48 -17.01
CA ASN A 375 12.95 -10.39 -16.49
C ASN A 375 11.58 -9.70 -16.28
N VAL A 376 11.15 -8.96 -17.31
CA VAL A 376 9.87 -8.23 -17.33
C VAL A 376 8.86 -8.93 -18.24
N VAL A 377 7.62 -9.03 -17.79
CA VAL A 377 6.47 -9.48 -18.58
C VAL A 377 5.62 -8.27 -18.97
N VAL A 378 5.47 -8.04 -20.28
CA VAL A 378 4.53 -7.04 -20.81
C VAL A 378 3.39 -7.77 -21.51
N ARG A 379 2.16 -7.62 -20.99
CA ARG A 379 0.97 -8.30 -21.51
C ARG A 379 -0.20 -7.37 -21.81
N ASP A 380 -1.09 -7.81 -22.71
CA ASP A 380 -2.37 -7.15 -23.05
C ASP A 380 -2.22 -5.71 -23.59
N ALA A 381 -1.03 -5.34 -24.03
CA ALA A 381 -0.67 -4.01 -24.49
C ALA A 381 -0.88 -3.85 -26.02
N GLY A 382 -0.69 -2.64 -26.54
CA GLY A 382 -0.71 -2.36 -27.99
C GLY A 382 -1.96 -1.64 -28.49
N ALA A 383 -2.64 -0.85 -27.65
CA ALA A 383 -3.79 -0.02 -28.08
C ALA A 383 -3.42 1.08 -29.11
N ARG A 384 -2.14 1.42 -29.24
CA ARG A 384 -1.65 2.45 -30.17
C ARG A 384 -1.74 1.98 -31.62
N ASP A 385 -1.73 2.93 -32.56
CA ASP A 385 -1.87 2.67 -34.01
C ASP A 385 -0.86 1.66 -34.58
N ASP A 386 0.32 1.52 -33.96
CA ASP A 386 1.37 0.58 -34.36
C ASP A 386 1.23 -0.81 -33.72
N GLY A 387 0.27 -1.00 -32.81
CA GLY A 387 -0.02 -2.24 -32.10
C GLY A 387 1.04 -2.64 -31.07
N GLN A 388 2.11 -1.88 -30.85
CA GLN A 388 3.27 -2.38 -30.12
C GLN A 388 3.12 -2.26 -28.59
N GLY A 389 3.35 -3.35 -27.87
CA GLY A 389 3.39 -3.33 -26.40
C GLY A 389 4.66 -2.67 -25.79
N LEU A 390 5.73 -2.55 -26.58
CA LEU A 390 6.94 -1.81 -26.24
C LEU A 390 7.33 -0.93 -27.43
N HIS A 391 7.35 0.38 -27.21
CA HIS A 391 7.67 1.38 -28.22
C HIS A 391 8.97 2.09 -27.87
N VAL A 392 9.94 2.11 -28.79
CA VAL A 392 11.27 2.71 -28.57
C VAL A 392 11.56 3.66 -29.73
N THR A 393 11.81 4.94 -29.45
CA THR A 393 11.95 5.98 -30.49
C THR A 393 13.26 6.74 -30.43
N GLY A 394 13.63 7.33 -31.57
CA GLY A 394 14.81 8.19 -31.67
C GLY A 394 16.10 7.45 -31.31
N ASN A 395 16.99 8.15 -30.60
CA ASN A 395 18.29 7.62 -30.20
C ASN A 395 18.24 6.88 -28.85
N THR A 396 17.09 6.30 -28.49
CA THR A 396 16.91 5.72 -27.17
C THR A 396 17.92 4.61 -26.88
N ARG A 397 18.46 4.63 -25.65
CA ARG A 397 19.25 3.53 -25.10
C ARG A 397 18.38 2.71 -24.16
N LEU A 398 18.29 1.41 -24.41
CA LEU A 398 17.49 0.48 -23.60
C LEU A 398 18.15 -0.90 -23.59
N THR A 399 18.35 -1.45 -22.39
CA THR A 399 18.73 -2.86 -22.22
C THR A 399 17.48 -3.72 -22.05
N VAL A 400 17.30 -4.74 -22.89
CA VAL A 400 16.19 -5.71 -22.77
C VAL A 400 16.75 -7.12 -22.66
N GLU A 401 16.56 -7.75 -21.50
CA GLU A 401 17.07 -9.08 -21.17
C GLU A 401 15.97 -9.94 -20.54
N ASP A 402 15.83 -11.20 -20.97
CA ASP A 402 14.90 -12.18 -20.39
C ASP A 402 13.43 -11.74 -20.28
N CYS A 403 13.00 -10.80 -21.14
CA CYS A 403 11.63 -10.29 -21.15
C CYS A 403 10.68 -11.17 -21.98
N ARG A 404 9.40 -11.15 -21.59
CA ARG A 404 8.29 -11.82 -22.30
C ARG A 404 7.23 -10.81 -22.72
N PHE A 405 6.87 -10.84 -24.00
CA PHE A 405 5.75 -10.08 -24.56
C PHE A 405 4.64 -11.06 -24.96
N SER A 406 3.45 -10.95 -24.37
CA SER A 406 2.34 -11.90 -24.58
C SER A 406 0.98 -11.22 -24.64
N ASN A 407 0.07 -11.72 -25.49
CA ASN A 407 -1.26 -11.15 -25.71
C ASN A 407 -1.27 -9.63 -26.04
N ASN A 408 -0.17 -9.10 -26.56
CA ASN A 408 -0.13 -7.73 -27.05
C ASN A 408 -0.72 -7.68 -28.47
N ASP A 409 -1.27 -6.53 -28.87
CA ASP A 409 -1.69 -6.33 -30.25
C ASP A 409 -0.49 -6.44 -31.19
N ALA A 410 -0.77 -6.80 -32.42
CA ALA A 410 0.21 -6.91 -33.48
C ALA A 410 -0.54 -6.71 -34.78
N THR A 411 -0.84 -5.47 -35.14
CA THR A 411 -1.31 -5.20 -36.50
C THR A 411 -0.17 -5.46 -37.51
N PRO A 412 -0.50 -5.86 -38.75
CA PRO A 412 0.08 -7.06 -39.35
C PRO A 412 1.36 -6.81 -40.17
N SER A 413 2.51 -7.12 -39.58
CA SER A 413 3.66 -7.66 -40.34
C SER A 413 4.43 -8.79 -39.62
N GLY A 414 3.98 -9.20 -38.43
CA GLY A 414 4.61 -10.30 -37.70
C GLY A 414 3.60 -11.12 -36.92
N SER A 415 3.41 -12.37 -37.35
CA SER A 415 2.59 -13.38 -36.69
C SER A 415 2.70 -13.33 -35.15
N GLY A 416 1.56 -13.38 -34.46
CA GLY A 416 1.42 -13.45 -33.00
C GLY A 416 2.15 -14.63 -32.38
N ARG A 417 3.45 -14.50 -32.22
CA ARG A 417 4.32 -15.41 -31.48
C ARG A 417 4.75 -14.69 -30.20
N THR A 418 4.68 -15.40 -29.07
CA THR A 418 5.39 -14.99 -27.85
C THR A 418 6.87 -14.80 -28.22
N ARG A 419 7.33 -13.56 -28.27
CA ARG A 419 8.75 -13.26 -28.48
C ARG A 419 9.41 -13.23 -27.10
N ARG A 420 10.26 -14.22 -26.82
CA ARG A 420 11.23 -14.14 -25.73
C ARG A 420 12.45 -13.39 -26.26
N CYS A 421 12.77 -12.25 -25.66
CA CYS A 421 14.04 -11.58 -25.97
C CYS A 421 15.16 -12.39 -25.32
N ARG A 422 15.98 -13.08 -26.12
CA ARG A 422 17.31 -13.50 -25.66
C ARG A 422 18.26 -12.34 -25.91
N ARG A 423 19.02 -11.97 -24.87
CA ARG A 423 20.04 -10.91 -24.81
C ARG A 423 20.25 -10.13 -26.12
N SER A 424 19.57 -9.00 -26.27
CA SER A 424 19.81 -8.06 -27.36
C SER A 424 20.26 -6.73 -26.77
N THR A 425 21.55 -6.44 -26.87
CA THR A 425 22.04 -5.06 -26.73
C THR A 425 21.68 -4.34 -28.03
N ALA A 426 20.67 -3.47 -28.00
CA ALA A 426 20.36 -2.61 -29.14
C ALA A 426 21.46 -1.53 -29.23
N THR A 427 22.48 -1.78 -30.05
CA THR A 427 23.44 -0.76 -30.47
C THR A 427 22.89 -0.08 -31.73
N PRO A 428 22.79 1.26 -31.80
CA PRO A 428 22.31 1.92 -33.01
C PRO A 428 23.22 1.59 -34.19
N SER A 429 22.60 1.32 -35.33
CA SER A 429 23.26 1.05 -36.61
C SER A 429 24.21 2.21 -36.96
N ARG A 430 25.50 1.91 -37.04
CA ARG A 430 26.52 2.84 -37.52
C ARG A 430 26.27 3.06 -39.01
N THR A 431 25.94 4.29 -39.40
CA THR A 431 25.91 4.74 -40.79
C THR A 431 27.25 4.41 -41.44
N THR A 432 27.24 3.54 -42.44
CA THR A 432 28.42 3.21 -43.26
C THR A 432 28.63 4.29 -44.31
N PRO A 433 29.81 4.95 -44.38
CA PRO A 433 30.16 5.71 -45.58
C PRO A 433 30.60 4.73 -46.66
N HIS A 434 30.09 4.98 -47.87
CA HIS A 434 30.43 4.32 -49.12
C HIS A 434 31.95 4.43 -49.40
N PRO A 435 32.68 3.34 -49.74
CA PRO A 435 34.06 3.45 -50.18
C PRO A 435 34.12 3.58 -51.71
N SER A 436 34.82 4.60 -52.20
CA SER A 436 35.27 4.72 -53.59
C SER A 436 36.79 4.74 -53.64
N GLY A 437 37.39 3.82 -54.41
CA GLY A 437 38.77 3.94 -54.92
C GLY A 437 39.79 2.93 -54.40
N ARG A 438 40.34 2.13 -55.33
CA ARG A 438 41.55 1.27 -55.27
C ARG A 438 42.46 1.73 -56.45
N PRO A 439 43.70 1.22 -56.62
CA PRO A 439 44.82 0.99 -55.69
C PRO A 439 46.15 1.57 -56.27
N ASP A 440 47.29 1.50 -55.55
CA ASP A 440 48.63 1.23 -56.14
C ASP A 440 49.78 1.12 -55.09
N GLY A 441 50.56 0.04 -55.20
CA GLY A 441 52.03 0.01 -55.05
C GLY A 441 52.72 -0.21 -53.68
N PRO A 442 53.93 -0.84 -53.59
CA PRO A 442 54.26 -1.86 -52.56
C PRO A 442 55.62 -1.62 -51.80
N PRO A 443 56.38 -2.62 -51.29
CA PRO A 443 56.50 -2.95 -49.85
C PRO A 443 57.96 -2.99 -49.28
N ASP A 444 58.13 -3.14 -47.96
CA ASP A 444 59.35 -3.71 -47.35
C ASP A 444 59.08 -4.19 -45.89
N SER A 445 59.16 -5.50 -45.59
CA SER A 445 60.16 -6.23 -44.76
C SER A 445 60.49 -5.60 -43.38
N SER A 446 60.52 -6.29 -42.23
CA SER A 446 61.12 -7.59 -41.91
C SER A 446 60.85 -8.09 -40.46
N ALA A 447 60.99 -9.42 -40.29
CA ALA A 447 61.41 -10.22 -39.10
C ALA A 447 60.42 -10.46 -37.91
N ARG A 448 59.90 -11.69 -37.63
CA ARG A 448 60.53 -12.96 -37.14
C ARG A 448 61.36 -12.75 -35.85
N THR A 449 61.09 -13.33 -34.69
CA THR A 449 61.16 -14.77 -34.37
C THR A 449 60.65 -15.06 -32.94
N THR A 450 60.18 -16.31 -32.79
CA THR A 450 59.62 -17.13 -31.70
C THR A 450 60.40 -17.30 -30.37
N VAL A 451 59.70 -17.77 -29.32
CA VAL A 451 59.95 -19.02 -28.51
C VAL A 451 59.59 -18.86 -27.01
N SER A 452 58.64 -19.68 -26.50
CA SER A 452 58.46 -20.12 -25.08
C SER A 452 59.23 -21.45 -24.84
N PRO A 453 59.19 -22.22 -23.71
CA PRO A 453 58.53 -22.08 -22.40
C PRO A 453 59.39 -22.60 -21.18
N GLY A 454 58.79 -22.76 -20.00
CA GLY A 454 59.25 -23.67 -18.92
C GLY A 454 58.89 -23.15 -17.51
N THR A 455 57.83 -23.64 -16.83
CA THR A 455 57.66 -24.86 -15.99
C THR A 455 58.13 -24.77 -14.53
N THR A 456 57.24 -25.28 -13.64
CA THR A 456 57.48 -25.94 -12.32
C THR A 456 57.86 -25.03 -11.12
N THR A 457 57.40 -25.18 -9.87
CA THR A 457 56.70 -26.26 -9.12
C THR A 457 56.13 -25.73 -7.78
N ALA A 458 55.10 -26.43 -7.26
CA ALA A 458 54.76 -26.80 -5.86
C ALA A 458 55.04 -25.82 -4.69
N GLY A 459 54.02 -25.46 -3.89
CA GLY A 459 53.64 -26.15 -2.64
C GLY A 459 53.93 -25.20 -1.47
N SER A 460 53.24 -25.08 -0.35
CA SER A 460 52.27 -25.90 0.38
C SER A 460 51.71 -25.07 1.55
N THR A 461 50.42 -25.23 1.84
CA THR A 461 49.76 -25.25 3.18
C THR A 461 50.24 -24.36 4.34
N SER A 462 49.34 -23.51 4.86
CA SER A 462 48.87 -23.56 6.27
C SER A 462 47.84 -22.46 6.56
N SER A 463 46.74 -22.86 7.22
CA SER A 463 45.75 -21.99 7.88
C SER A 463 45.94 -22.13 9.41
N PRO A 464 45.07 -21.58 10.28
CA PRO A 464 44.69 -20.18 10.52
C PRO A 464 44.99 -19.77 11.99
N THR A 465 44.97 -18.47 12.32
CA THR A 465 44.75 -18.04 13.73
C THR A 465 44.01 -16.71 13.83
N SER A 466 43.04 -16.75 14.73
CA SER A 466 42.16 -15.73 15.29
C SER A 466 42.85 -14.49 15.87
N SER A 467 42.20 -13.33 15.81
CA SER A 467 42.01 -12.46 16.99
C SER A 467 40.97 -11.36 16.76
N THR A 468 40.04 -11.31 17.70
CA THR A 468 39.04 -10.28 18.00
C THR A 468 39.67 -8.95 18.42
N ALA A 469 39.09 -7.81 18.04
CA ALA A 469 39.15 -6.56 18.82
C ALA A 469 37.96 -5.65 18.51
N THR A 470 37.04 -5.57 19.48
CA THR A 470 35.98 -4.58 19.65
C THR A 470 36.57 -3.29 20.24
N LEU A 471 36.12 -2.10 19.82
CA LEU A 471 36.04 -0.89 20.67
C LEU A 471 35.29 0.25 19.94
N SER A 472 34.14 0.64 20.52
CA SER A 472 33.30 1.80 20.16
C SER A 472 33.79 3.10 20.83
N PRO A 473 33.00 4.19 20.91
CA PRO A 473 33.16 5.43 20.15
C PRO A 473 33.65 6.61 21.02
N ARG A 474 34.04 7.73 20.37
CA ARG A 474 34.33 9.01 21.06
C ARG A 474 33.36 10.10 20.62
N THR A 475 32.74 10.71 21.62
CA THR A 475 31.85 11.87 21.60
C THR A 475 32.57 13.21 21.83
N ARG A 476 31.95 14.28 21.29
CA ARG A 476 31.86 15.70 21.76
C ARG A 476 33.01 16.70 21.46
N PRO A 477 32.79 18.05 21.53
CA PRO A 477 31.54 18.85 21.36
C PRO A 477 31.68 20.21 20.60
N THR A 478 30.52 20.75 20.18
CA THR A 478 30.04 22.17 20.05
C THR A 478 30.98 23.37 19.78
N ARG A 479 30.57 24.22 18.82
CA ARG A 479 30.34 25.68 19.02
C ARG A 479 29.53 26.28 17.87
N GLY A 480 28.46 26.99 18.20
CA GLY A 480 27.61 27.73 17.25
C GLY A 480 28.18 29.10 16.88
N LEU A 481 27.50 29.77 15.94
CA LEU A 481 27.44 31.23 15.77
C LEU A 481 26.42 31.55 14.64
N THR A 482 25.28 32.14 15.01
CA THR A 482 24.48 33.05 14.16
C THR A 482 25.01 34.48 14.35
N PRO A 483 24.85 35.38 13.36
CA PRO A 483 23.74 36.33 13.48
C PRO A 483 23.05 36.71 12.15
N ALA A 484 21.89 37.34 12.35
CA ALA A 484 20.88 37.79 11.40
C ALA A 484 21.30 38.93 10.45
N SER A 485 20.56 39.06 9.35
CA SER A 485 20.30 40.34 8.69
C SER A 485 18.90 40.37 8.08
N ARG A 486 18.12 41.36 8.51
CA ARG A 486 16.80 41.74 8.00
C ARG A 486 16.94 42.43 6.64
N TYR A 487 15.97 42.26 5.75
CA TYR A 487 15.51 43.36 4.89
C TYR A 487 14.01 43.26 4.64
N SER A 488 13.39 44.43 4.64
CA SER A 488 11.99 44.72 4.87
C SER A 488 11.16 44.84 3.59
N SER A 489 9.89 44.46 3.70
CA SER A 489 8.69 45.15 3.17
C SER A 489 8.64 45.58 1.70
N ASN A 490 7.69 45.01 0.95
CA ASN A 490 6.61 45.85 0.41
C ASN A 490 5.32 45.07 0.14
N ARG A 491 4.21 45.74 0.43
CA ARG A 491 2.82 45.31 0.45
C ARG A 491 2.11 45.93 -0.76
N ALA A 492 1.32 45.16 -1.51
CA ALA A 492 0.16 45.70 -2.22
C ALA A 492 -0.80 44.59 -2.64
N ALA A 493 -2.03 44.69 -2.13
CA ALA A 493 -3.19 43.89 -2.48
C ALA A 493 -3.84 44.40 -3.78
N ALA A 494 -4.45 43.49 -4.55
CA ALA A 494 -5.52 43.84 -5.48
C ALA A 494 -6.49 42.64 -5.59
N ALA A 495 -7.74 42.87 -5.17
CA ALA A 495 -8.89 41.99 -5.37
C ALA A 495 -9.62 42.35 -6.68
N PRO A 496 -10.47 41.46 -7.24
CA PRO A 496 -10.92 41.52 -8.63
C PRO A 496 -12.17 42.38 -8.85
N SER A 497 -12.25 43.02 -10.03
CA SER A 497 -13.42 43.74 -10.52
C SER A 497 -14.34 42.83 -11.33
N ALA A 498 -15.60 42.77 -10.92
CA ALA A 498 -16.72 42.29 -11.72
C ALA A 498 -17.05 43.30 -12.84
N SER A 499 -17.42 42.81 -14.03
CA SER A 499 -18.14 43.60 -15.04
C SER A 499 -19.37 42.84 -15.52
N SER A 500 -20.52 43.41 -15.20
CA SER A 500 -21.82 43.14 -15.79
C SER A 500 -21.96 43.79 -17.18
N GLY A 501 -22.66 43.12 -18.09
CA GLY A 501 -23.60 43.75 -19.02
C GLY A 501 -23.29 43.66 -20.52
N ARG A 502 -23.91 42.71 -21.22
CA ARG A 502 -25.14 42.92 -22.00
C ARG A 502 -25.66 41.60 -22.56
#